data_AF-A0A968ZJC3-F1
#
_entry.id   AF-A0A968ZJC3-F1
#
_cell.length_a   1.000
_cell.length_b   1.000
_cell.length_c   1.000
_cell.angle_alpha   90.00
_cell.angle_beta   90.00
_cell.angle_gamma   90.00
#
_symmetry.space_group_name_H-M   'P 1'
#
loop_
_entity.id
_entity.type
_entity.pdbx_description
1 polymer ?
#
loop_
_entity_poly.entity_id
_entity_poly.type
_entity_poly.pdbx_seq_one_letter_code
_entity_poly.pdbx_strand_id
1 'polypeptide(L)'
;FGSGEQMPVINGAELITGWEQHAADIYKVSLAIRPWVVIKNGEFLWSINNIDNLQPNRFHWDNTNQVLYIHSAGGNPDALGLAIEAGQRNHGIEITAKPYVRVKGIRIEKTNSASILLRNNSHHAWIDSCHLRYANSGSVDGAGVHCNGNPYSRVSHTKIDTVLGDGVLVQASIHVSVENCEINGIFRGKNSGGDGVQFFQSSHYARVLGTFISLNGTDVPKGCIQLDQPTDHALMSGNTLLYGNFGIGVNGSHCRIEKNYIAHQGIQSGDTWAAPLRFGGSLTGSADSEDNQFSYNVLVGSINYAMDILDNNKHSNFHILNNTVVKCLNGIKISGTVSGRLQNNLIWIPGGNNPLSVGSIITSEGWVSDYNLISPNYNKPTGRDENSISQAPIFVDADQDDYRLAAGSPGLTRG
;
A
#
# COMPACT_ATOMS: atom_id res chain seq x y z
N PHE A 1 -12.16 1.02 -31.57
CA PHE A 1 -10.73 0.65 -31.69
C PHE A 1 -10.65 -0.72 -32.36
N GLY A 2 -9.62 -0.98 -33.17
CA GLY A 2 -9.49 -2.10 -34.12
C GLY A 2 -9.86 -3.49 -33.57
N SER A 3 -10.12 -4.45 -34.45
CA SER A 3 -10.82 -5.72 -34.20
C SER A 3 -10.09 -6.75 -33.29
N GLY A 4 -9.52 -6.33 -32.16
CA GLY A 4 -8.90 -7.20 -31.17
C GLY A 4 -9.03 -6.66 -29.74
N GLU A 5 -8.87 -7.56 -28.77
CA GLU A 5 -8.99 -7.33 -27.31
C GLU A 5 -7.89 -6.43 -26.70
N GLN A 6 -7.07 -5.76 -27.50
CA GLN A 6 -5.89 -5.07 -27.00
C GLN A 6 -6.16 -3.59 -26.76
N MET A 7 -5.99 -3.16 -25.51
CA MET A 7 -6.03 -1.73 -25.12
C MET A 7 -4.99 -0.93 -25.92
N PRO A 8 -5.33 0.29 -26.42
CA PRO A 8 -4.34 1.19 -26.99
C PRO A 8 -3.20 1.47 -26.01
N VAL A 9 -1.97 1.50 -26.52
CA VAL A 9 -0.76 1.63 -25.70
C VAL A 9 -0.13 3.00 -25.89
N ILE A 10 0.14 3.71 -24.79
CA ILE A 10 1.05 4.86 -24.74
C ILE A 10 2.36 4.36 -24.14
N ASN A 11 3.42 4.33 -24.96
CA ASN A 11 4.75 3.88 -24.55
C ASN A 11 5.66 5.08 -24.23
N GLY A 12 6.14 5.13 -22.98
CA GLY A 12 7.06 6.15 -22.48
C GLY A 12 8.53 5.91 -22.85
N ALA A 13 8.87 4.75 -23.42
CA ALA A 13 10.22 4.37 -23.81
C ALA A 13 10.47 4.45 -25.32
N GLU A 14 11.74 4.31 -25.68
CA GLU A 14 12.22 4.18 -27.05
C GLU A 14 13.09 2.93 -27.17
N LEU A 15 13.08 2.31 -28.36
CA LEU A 15 13.99 1.21 -28.69
C LEU A 15 15.40 1.76 -28.86
N ILE A 16 16.34 1.24 -28.06
CA ILE A 16 17.71 1.72 -27.99
C ILE A 16 18.60 0.84 -28.84
N THR A 17 19.33 1.48 -29.76
CA THR A 17 20.27 0.85 -30.69
C THR A 17 21.60 1.62 -30.67
N GLY A 18 22.63 1.09 -31.34
CA GLY A 18 23.95 1.71 -31.38
C GLY A 18 24.79 1.37 -30.16
N TRP A 19 24.69 0.13 -29.68
CA TRP A 19 25.42 -0.32 -28.50
C TRP A 19 26.91 -0.50 -28.82
N GLU A 20 27.76 0.08 -27.99
CA GLU A 20 29.21 -0.07 -28.06
C GLU A 20 29.70 -0.95 -26.91
N GLN A 21 30.75 -1.74 -27.15
CA GLN A 21 31.35 -2.51 -26.08
C GLN A 21 32.09 -1.57 -25.11
N HIS A 22 31.83 -1.72 -23.81
CA HIS A 22 32.56 -1.03 -22.76
C HIS A 22 33.68 -1.91 -22.21
N ALA A 23 33.34 -3.10 -21.70
CA ALA A 23 34.27 -4.09 -21.17
C ALA A 23 33.58 -5.45 -21.07
N ALA A 24 34.23 -6.54 -21.54
CA ALA A 24 33.67 -7.89 -21.52
C ALA A 24 32.21 -7.92 -22.03
N ASP A 25 31.25 -8.40 -21.22
CA ASP A 25 29.81 -8.47 -21.53
C ASP A 25 29.04 -7.18 -21.17
N ILE A 26 29.73 -6.08 -20.86
CA ILE A 26 29.13 -4.77 -20.59
C ILE A 26 29.14 -3.93 -21.86
N TYR A 27 27.95 -3.46 -22.22
CA TYR A 27 27.71 -2.60 -23.38
C TYR A 27 27.13 -1.27 -22.92
N LYS A 28 27.42 -0.23 -23.70
CA LYS A 28 27.03 1.13 -23.39
C LYS A 28 26.42 1.85 -24.58
N VAL A 29 25.60 2.85 -24.28
CA VAL A 29 25.00 3.75 -25.28
C VAL A 29 24.75 5.12 -24.65
N SER A 30 25.01 6.18 -25.40
CA SER A 30 24.74 7.55 -24.96
C SER A 30 23.25 7.87 -25.12
N LEU A 31 22.63 8.42 -24.08
CA LEU A 31 21.24 8.89 -24.12
C LEU A 31 21.16 10.35 -23.66
N ALA A 32 20.23 11.13 -24.21
CA ALA A 32 20.09 12.54 -23.83
C ALA A 32 19.55 12.74 -22.40
N ILE A 33 18.80 11.76 -21.90
CA ILE A 33 18.14 11.82 -20.60
C ILE A 33 18.32 10.50 -19.85
N ARG A 34 18.33 10.60 -18.52
CA ARG A 34 18.39 9.45 -17.62
C ARG A 34 17.15 8.57 -17.78
N PRO A 35 17.29 7.29 -18.14
CA PRO A 35 16.20 6.34 -18.03
C PRO A 35 16.05 5.88 -16.59
N TRP A 36 14.81 5.88 -16.09
CA TRP A 36 14.44 5.30 -14.80
C TRP A 36 13.83 3.91 -14.92
N VAL A 37 13.50 3.53 -16.16
CA VAL A 37 12.95 2.24 -16.55
C VAL A 37 13.74 1.76 -17.74
N VAL A 38 14.27 0.54 -17.67
CA VAL A 38 14.93 -0.13 -18.78
C VAL A 38 14.36 -1.53 -18.88
N ILE A 39 13.93 -1.91 -20.08
CA ILE A 39 13.30 -3.20 -20.37
C ILE A 39 14.16 -3.92 -21.41
N LYS A 40 14.44 -5.21 -21.20
CA LYS A 40 15.13 -6.09 -22.15
C LYS A 40 14.20 -7.24 -22.51
N ASN A 41 13.80 -7.34 -23.78
CA ASN A 41 12.89 -8.38 -24.27
C ASN A 41 11.60 -8.50 -23.45
N GLY A 42 11.04 -7.36 -23.01
CA GLY A 42 9.86 -7.32 -22.16
C GLY A 42 10.11 -7.51 -20.66
N GLU A 43 11.33 -7.81 -20.23
CA GLU A 43 11.70 -7.97 -18.82
C GLU A 43 12.30 -6.68 -18.23
N PHE A 44 11.88 -6.32 -17.00
CA PHE A 44 12.39 -5.16 -16.30
C PHE A 44 13.83 -5.37 -15.81
N LEU A 45 14.73 -4.40 -16.07
CA LEU A 45 16.09 -4.37 -15.55
C LEU A 45 16.15 -3.52 -14.28
N TRP A 46 16.86 -3.99 -13.25
CA TRP A 46 17.02 -3.25 -12.01
C TRP A 46 18.22 -2.30 -12.05
N SER A 47 18.01 -1.06 -11.61
CA SER A 47 19.08 -0.06 -11.52
C SER A 47 20.10 -0.45 -10.45
N ILE A 48 21.38 -0.17 -10.71
CA ILE A 48 22.47 -0.25 -9.73
C ILE A 48 23.30 1.03 -9.71
N ASN A 49 23.98 1.27 -8.59
CA ASN A 49 24.74 2.50 -8.36
C ASN A 49 26.21 2.43 -8.78
N ASN A 50 26.73 1.24 -9.08
CA ASN A 50 28.13 1.05 -9.49
C ASN A 50 28.21 0.11 -10.69
N ILE A 51 28.87 0.54 -11.76
CA ILE A 51 29.13 -0.24 -12.98
C ILE A 51 29.97 -1.50 -12.72
N ASP A 52 30.88 -1.49 -11.75
CA ASP A 52 31.74 -2.65 -11.45
C ASP A 52 30.93 -3.85 -10.94
N ASN A 53 29.72 -3.60 -10.44
CA ASN A 53 28.78 -4.60 -9.95
C ASN A 53 27.69 -4.93 -10.98
N LEU A 54 27.87 -4.56 -12.26
CA LEU A 54 26.86 -4.78 -13.28
C LEU A 54 26.75 -6.26 -13.67
N GLN A 55 25.67 -6.87 -13.19
CA GLN A 55 25.31 -8.27 -13.41
C GLN A 55 24.19 -8.41 -14.46
N PRO A 56 23.92 -9.63 -14.97
CA PRO A 56 22.73 -9.89 -15.76
C PRO A 56 21.45 -9.33 -15.11
N ASN A 57 20.54 -8.83 -15.94
CA ASN A 57 19.24 -8.26 -15.54
C ASN A 57 19.34 -7.01 -14.64
N ARG A 58 20.43 -6.26 -14.79
CA ARG A 58 20.68 -4.95 -14.17
C ARG A 58 21.06 -3.91 -15.23
N PHE A 59 20.90 -2.64 -14.90
CA PHE A 59 21.44 -1.52 -15.67
C PHE A 59 22.11 -0.50 -14.76
N HIS A 60 23.06 0.24 -15.31
CA HIS A 60 23.70 1.38 -14.64
C HIS A 60 23.57 2.63 -15.50
N TRP A 61 23.27 3.76 -14.87
CA TRP A 61 23.25 5.07 -15.53
C TRP A 61 24.37 5.95 -14.98
N ASP A 62 25.31 6.31 -15.85
CA ASP A 62 26.34 7.30 -15.56
C ASP A 62 25.78 8.70 -15.86
N ASN A 63 25.43 9.40 -14.78
CA ASN A 63 24.84 10.74 -14.88
C ASN A 63 25.82 11.81 -15.38
N THR A 64 27.12 11.60 -15.23
CA THR A 64 28.14 12.57 -15.64
C THR A 64 28.34 12.52 -17.14
N ASN A 65 28.46 11.32 -17.70
CA ASN A 65 28.70 11.13 -19.12
C ASN A 65 27.41 10.91 -19.94
N GLN A 66 26.26 10.80 -19.27
CA GLN A 66 24.95 10.50 -19.87
C GLN A 66 24.95 9.19 -20.66
N VAL A 67 25.50 8.14 -20.04
CA VAL A 67 25.66 6.81 -20.65
C VAL A 67 24.87 5.77 -19.88
N LEU A 68 24.08 4.97 -20.62
CA LEU A 68 23.42 3.78 -20.12
C LEU A 68 24.33 2.57 -20.35
N TYR A 69 24.55 1.78 -19.30
CA TYR A 69 25.27 0.52 -19.35
C TYR A 69 24.35 -0.65 -19.03
N ILE A 70 24.49 -1.74 -19.78
CA ILE A 70 23.80 -3.01 -19.52
C ILE A 70 24.77 -4.19 -19.62
N HIS A 71 24.41 -5.29 -18.97
CA HIS A 71 25.06 -6.58 -19.16
C HIS A 71 24.32 -7.38 -20.25
N SER A 72 25.03 -7.76 -21.31
CA SER A 72 24.54 -8.58 -22.42
C SER A 72 25.48 -9.77 -22.64
N ALA A 73 25.15 -10.90 -22.01
CA ALA A 73 25.90 -12.13 -22.18
C ALA A 73 25.77 -12.62 -23.65
N GLY A 74 26.89 -12.95 -24.28
CA GLY A 74 26.90 -13.51 -25.64
C GLY A 74 27.11 -12.47 -26.74
N GLY A 75 27.32 -11.20 -26.38
CA GLY A 75 27.80 -10.18 -27.32
C GLY A 75 26.94 -8.93 -27.40
N ASN A 76 27.16 -8.18 -28.48
CA ASN A 76 26.55 -6.88 -28.72
C ASN A 76 25.01 -7.01 -28.79
N PRO A 77 24.24 -6.23 -28.01
CA PRO A 77 22.78 -6.28 -28.01
C PRO A 77 22.13 -6.15 -29.39
N ASP A 78 22.66 -5.27 -30.26
CA ASP A 78 22.14 -5.08 -31.62
C ASP A 78 22.37 -6.32 -32.48
N ALA A 79 23.57 -6.93 -32.38
CA ALA A 79 23.93 -8.13 -33.13
C ALA A 79 23.12 -9.36 -32.69
N LEU A 80 22.73 -9.40 -31.41
CA LEU A 80 21.88 -10.43 -30.83
C LEU A 80 20.38 -10.21 -31.10
N GLY A 81 19.98 -9.05 -31.66
CA GLY A 81 18.58 -8.70 -31.88
C GLY A 81 17.79 -8.51 -30.57
N LEU A 82 18.46 -8.10 -29.49
CA LEU A 82 17.79 -7.83 -28.21
C LEU A 82 16.97 -6.54 -28.32
N ALA A 83 15.71 -6.60 -27.89
CA ALA A 83 14.86 -5.41 -27.77
C ALA A 83 15.15 -4.73 -26.42
N ILE A 84 16.05 -3.74 -26.43
CA ILE A 84 16.30 -2.90 -25.26
C ILE A 84 15.48 -1.62 -25.38
N GLU A 85 14.52 -1.42 -24.49
CA GLU A 85 13.74 -0.19 -24.41
C GLU A 85 14.15 0.60 -23.16
N ALA A 86 14.34 1.90 -23.28
CA ALA A 86 14.64 2.77 -22.14
C ALA A 86 13.64 3.92 -22.07
N GLY A 87 13.14 4.21 -20.86
CA GLY A 87 12.20 5.31 -20.62
C GLY A 87 12.79 6.65 -21.07
N GLN A 88 12.06 7.36 -21.94
CA GLN A 88 12.45 8.68 -22.46
C GLN A 88 11.38 9.76 -22.16
N ARG A 89 10.24 9.38 -21.58
CA ARG A 89 9.15 10.31 -21.25
C ARG A 89 8.78 10.17 -19.79
N ASN A 90 8.63 11.30 -19.10
CA ASN A 90 8.26 11.29 -17.68
C ASN A 90 6.84 10.77 -17.44
N HIS A 91 5.90 11.12 -18.32
CA HIS A 91 4.49 10.76 -18.16
C HIS A 91 3.93 10.23 -19.47
N GLY A 92 2.98 9.29 -19.37
CA GLY A 92 2.16 8.91 -20.52
C GLY A 92 1.08 9.96 -20.76
N ILE A 93 0.42 10.40 -19.67
CA ILE A 93 -0.56 11.48 -19.69
C ILE A 93 -0.28 12.46 -18.55
N GLU A 94 -0.20 13.74 -18.89
CA GLU A 94 -0.15 14.83 -17.92
C GLU A 94 -1.38 15.74 -18.13
N ILE A 95 -2.15 15.93 -17.06
CA ILE A 95 -3.32 16.81 -17.02
C ILE A 95 -3.00 17.94 -16.03
N THR A 96 -2.87 19.15 -16.58
CA THR A 96 -2.49 20.35 -15.83
C THR A 96 -3.55 21.42 -16.03
N ALA A 97 -4.15 21.90 -14.92
CA ALA A 97 -5.18 22.93 -14.90
C ALA A 97 -6.37 22.65 -15.84
N LYS A 98 -6.78 21.38 -15.94
CA LYS A 98 -7.90 20.97 -16.80
C LYS A 98 -8.86 20.07 -16.01
N PRO A 99 -10.04 20.58 -15.63
CA PRO A 99 -11.01 19.78 -14.90
C PRO A 99 -11.83 18.88 -15.81
N TYR A 100 -12.55 17.91 -15.22
CA TYR A 100 -13.50 17.03 -15.91
C TYR A 100 -12.90 16.18 -17.04
N VAL A 101 -11.61 15.88 -16.96
CA VAL A 101 -10.94 14.99 -17.92
C VAL A 101 -11.17 13.54 -17.54
N ARG A 102 -11.58 12.73 -18.51
CA ARG A 102 -11.69 11.28 -18.36
C ARG A 102 -10.63 10.56 -19.20
N VAL A 103 -9.84 9.72 -18.55
CA VAL A 103 -8.90 8.79 -19.15
C VAL A 103 -9.46 7.38 -18.97
N LYS A 104 -9.76 6.69 -20.07
CA LYS A 104 -10.41 5.37 -20.00
C LYS A 104 -9.85 4.37 -21.01
N GLY A 105 -9.65 3.13 -20.57
CA GLY A 105 -9.48 1.99 -21.47
C GLY A 105 -8.16 2.01 -22.24
N ILE A 106 -7.10 2.52 -21.60
CA ILE A 106 -5.77 2.64 -22.21
C ILE A 106 -4.72 1.93 -21.35
N ARG A 107 -3.68 1.45 -22.00
CA ARG A 107 -2.45 0.98 -21.36
C ARG A 107 -1.38 2.06 -21.44
N ILE A 108 -0.73 2.35 -20.31
CA ILE A 108 0.43 3.23 -20.26
C ILE A 108 1.59 2.43 -19.70
N GLU A 109 2.75 2.49 -20.36
CA GLU A 109 3.91 1.73 -19.95
C GLU A 109 5.23 2.50 -20.10
N LYS A 110 6.22 2.12 -19.28
CA LYS A 110 7.64 2.49 -19.43
C LYS A 110 7.92 3.99 -19.27
N THR A 111 7.28 4.64 -18.30
CA THR A 111 7.45 6.06 -18.01
C THR A 111 8.54 6.31 -16.96
N ASN A 112 9.28 7.41 -17.11
CA ASN A 112 10.36 7.83 -16.21
C ASN A 112 9.88 8.47 -14.89
N SER A 113 8.60 8.87 -14.84
CA SER A 113 7.88 9.38 -13.68
C SER A 113 6.49 8.69 -13.62
N ALA A 114 5.48 9.35 -13.03
CA ALA A 114 4.11 8.87 -12.95
C ALA A 114 3.52 8.50 -14.33
N SER A 115 2.81 7.38 -14.45
CA SER A 115 2.10 7.04 -15.70
C SER A 115 1.06 8.09 -16.06
N ILE A 116 0.25 8.51 -15.06
CA ILE A 116 -0.70 9.60 -15.15
C ILE A 116 -0.42 10.62 -14.06
N LEU A 117 -0.12 11.86 -14.46
CA LEU A 117 0.06 12.99 -13.55
C LEU A 117 -1.13 13.96 -13.66
N LEU A 118 -1.79 14.20 -12.53
CA LEU A 118 -2.78 15.27 -12.38
C LEU A 118 -2.15 16.38 -11.51
N ARG A 119 -2.14 17.62 -11.99
CA ARG A 119 -1.62 18.76 -11.22
C ARG A 119 -2.36 20.06 -11.49
N ASN A 120 -2.09 21.04 -10.63
CA ASN A 120 -2.57 22.42 -10.73
C ASN A 120 -4.10 22.50 -10.85
N ASN A 121 -4.84 21.87 -9.93
CA ASN A 121 -6.30 21.95 -9.86
C ASN A 121 -7.03 21.32 -11.06
N SER A 122 -6.56 20.17 -11.56
CA SER A 122 -7.28 19.33 -12.53
C SER A 122 -8.35 18.47 -11.83
N HIS A 123 -9.28 19.16 -11.17
CA HIS A 123 -10.32 18.54 -10.34
C HIS A 123 -11.33 17.73 -11.17
N HIS A 124 -12.03 16.80 -10.52
CA HIS A 124 -13.03 15.93 -11.18
C HIS A 124 -12.42 15.11 -12.34
N ALA A 125 -11.16 14.71 -12.23
CA ALA A 125 -10.55 13.81 -13.20
C ALA A 125 -10.96 12.36 -12.92
N TRP A 126 -11.26 11.60 -13.98
CA TRP A 126 -11.64 10.18 -13.89
C TRP A 126 -10.65 9.31 -14.65
N ILE A 127 -9.96 8.44 -13.94
CA ILE A 127 -9.05 7.43 -14.49
C ILE A 127 -9.75 6.09 -14.31
N ASP A 128 -10.16 5.44 -15.39
CA ASP A 128 -11.07 4.29 -15.33
C ASP A 128 -10.67 3.17 -16.29
N SER A 129 -10.65 1.91 -15.83
CA SER A 129 -10.36 0.77 -16.70
C SER A 129 -9.02 0.88 -17.46
N CYS A 130 -7.99 1.45 -16.80
CA CYS A 130 -6.66 1.59 -17.38
C CYS A 130 -5.73 0.45 -16.92
N HIS A 131 -4.63 0.27 -17.64
CA HIS A 131 -3.53 -0.62 -17.23
C HIS A 131 -2.23 0.17 -17.21
N LEU A 132 -1.67 0.37 -16.03
CA LEU A 132 -0.45 1.16 -15.80
C LEU A 132 0.68 0.23 -15.37
N ARG A 133 1.81 0.23 -16.07
CA ARG A 133 2.93 -0.65 -15.72
C ARG A 133 4.30 -0.08 -16.04
N TYR A 134 5.33 -0.56 -15.36
CA TYR A 134 6.71 -0.13 -15.60
C TYR A 134 6.88 1.39 -15.52
N ALA A 135 6.35 2.00 -14.48
CA ALA A 135 6.56 3.40 -14.19
C ALA A 135 7.50 3.53 -12.99
N ASN A 136 8.33 4.57 -12.97
CA ASN A 136 9.16 4.89 -11.82
C ASN A 136 8.76 6.27 -11.34
N SER A 137 8.60 6.50 -10.05
CA SER A 137 8.10 7.77 -9.52
C SER A 137 9.12 8.92 -9.61
N GLY A 138 10.40 8.62 -9.91
CA GLY A 138 11.44 9.62 -10.06
C GLY A 138 11.74 10.31 -8.72
N SER A 139 11.45 11.60 -8.57
CA SER A 139 11.65 12.35 -7.31
C SER A 139 10.42 12.47 -6.42
N VAL A 140 9.24 12.14 -6.93
CA VAL A 140 7.98 12.16 -6.17
C VAL A 140 7.54 10.72 -5.94
N ASP A 141 6.69 10.40 -4.97
CA ASP A 141 6.39 8.99 -4.63
C ASP A 141 5.42 8.31 -5.60
N GLY A 142 4.51 9.03 -6.27
CA GLY A 142 3.52 8.44 -7.18
C GLY A 142 4.08 7.93 -8.52
N ALA A 143 4.12 6.60 -8.71
CA ALA A 143 4.54 5.97 -9.97
C ALA A 143 3.37 5.61 -10.89
N GLY A 144 2.27 5.08 -10.37
CA GLY A 144 1.08 4.77 -11.19
C GLY A 144 0.28 6.02 -11.51
N VAL A 145 -0.53 6.46 -10.57
CA VAL A 145 -1.29 7.72 -10.65
C VAL A 145 -0.78 8.69 -9.58
N HIS A 146 -0.50 9.92 -9.98
CA HIS A 146 -0.13 10.98 -9.06
C HIS A 146 -1.14 12.13 -9.14
N CYS A 147 -1.91 12.31 -8.07
CA CYS A 147 -2.90 13.37 -7.89
C CYS A 147 -2.35 14.45 -6.95
N ASN A 148 -1.82 15.56 -7.47
CA ASN A 148 -1.35 16.69 -6.66
C ASN A 148 -2.26 17.93 -6.77
N GLY A 149 -3.02 18.23 -5.72
CA GLY A 149 -3.96 19.36 -5.71
C GLY A 149 -5.16 19.15 -6.63
N ASN A 150 -5.77 17.96 -6.66
CA ASN A 150 -6.87 17.62 -7.57
C ASN A 150 -8.06 17.05 -6.80
N PRO A 151 -8.96 17.91 -6.29
CA PRO A 151 -10.11 17.45 -5.53
C PRO A 151 -11.14 16.74 -6.41
N TYR A 152 -11.95 15.88 -5.78
CA TYR A 152 -13.06 15.14 -6.42
C TYR A 152 -12.65 14.22 -7.57
N SER A 153 -11.36 13.87 -7.66
CA SER A 153 -10.85 12.95 -8.67
C SER A 153 -11.04 11.50 -8.25
N ARG A 154 -11.12 10.59 -9.23
CA ARG A 154 -11.35 9.17 -8.99
C ARG A 154 -10.47 8.30 -9.86
N VAL A 155 -9.88 7.28 -9.25
CA VAL A 155 -9.18 6.18 -9.92
C VAL A 155 -10.01 4.93 -9.71
N SER A 156 -10.51 4.32 -10.78
CA SER A 156 -11.37 3.15 -10.69
C SER A 156 -11.06 2.04 -11.68
N HIS A 157 -11.32 0.78 -11.30
CA HIS A 157 -11.18 -0.39 -12.18
C HIS A 157 -9.82 -0.46 -12.89
N THR A 158 -8.78 0.11 -12.28
CA THR A 158 -7.48 0.29 -12.91
C THR A 158 -6.52 -0.74 -12.36
N LYS A 159 -5.77 -1.39 -13.25
CA LYS A 159 -4.68 -2.29 -12.90
C LYS A 159 -3.37 -1.51 -12.89
N ILE A 160 -2.65 -1.58 -11.78
CA ILE A 160 -1.32 -0.98 -11.62
C ILE A 160 -0.37 -2.11 -11.24
N ASP A 161 0.59 -2.41 -12.10
CA ASP A 161 1.58 -3.47 -11.85
C ASP A 161 3.01 -3.06 -12.17
N THR A 162 3.95 -3.57 -11.38
CA THR A 162 5.39 -3.38 -11.61
C THR A 162 5.78 -1.90 -11.73
N VAL A 163 5.50 -1.13 -10.67
CA VAL A 163 5.87 0.28 -10.58
C VAL A 163 6.86 0.51 -9.44
N LEU A 164 7.75 1.51 -9.57
CA LEU A 164 8.78 1.84 -8.59
C LEU A 164 8.41 3.15 -7.90
N GLY A 165 7.88 3.06 -6.69
CA GLY A 165 7.12 4.13 -6.01
C GLY A 165 5.65 3.75 -5.88
N ASP A 166 4.80 4.64 -5.39
CA ASP A 166 3.43 4.34 -5.04
C ASP A 166 2.59 3.95 -6.26
N GLY A 167 1.64 3.04 -6.03
CA GLY A 167 0.60 2.74 -7.02
C GLY A 167 -0.25 3.98 -7.30
N VAL A 168 -0.83 4.57 -6.26
CA VAL A 168 -1.56 5.85 -6.33
C VAL A 168 -1.08 6.78 -5.21
N LEU A 169 -0.51 7.93 -5.58
CA LEU A 169 -0.22 9.01 -4.65
C LEU A 169 -1.28 10.11 -4.79
N VAL A 170 -1.91 10.45 -3.66
CA VAL A 170 -2.82 11.57 -3.52
C VAL A 170 -2.18 12.59 -2.58
N GLN A 171 -1.74 13.71 -3.14
CA GLN A 171 -1.09 14.79 -2.41
C GLN A 171 -1.98 16.03 -2.44
N ALA A 172 -2.18 16.67 -1.28
CA ALA A 172 -2.89 17.95 -1.19
C ALA A 172 -4.27 17.96 -1.88
N SER A 173 -5.00 16.84 -1.83
CA SER A 173 -6.26 16.68 -2.57
C SER A 173 -7.37 16.18 -1.65
N ILE A 174 -8.58 16.73 -1.79
CA ILE A 174 -9.75 16.34 -0.99
C ILE A 174 -10.78 15.56 -1.82
N HIS A 175 -11.57 14.70 -1.17
CA HIS A 175 -12.62 13.91 -1.83
C HIS A 175 -12.11 13.05 -3.00
N VAL A 176 -10.88 12.53 -2.89
CA VAL A 176 -10.33 11.60 -3.89
C VAL A 176 -10.69 10.17 -3.53
N SER A 177 -11.12 9.39 -4.53
CA SER A 177 -11.41 7.97 -4.35
C SER A 177 -10.57 7.05 -5.24
N VAL A 178 -10.17 5.91 -4.66
CA VAL A 178 -9.53 4.79 -5.36
C VAL A 178 -10.43 3.57 -5.18
N GLU A 179 -10.96 3.03 -6.28
CA GLU A 179 -12.10 2.10 -6.21
C GLU A 179 -11.95 0.92 -7.15
N ASN A 180 -12.13 -0.30 -6.65
CA ASN A 180 -12.10 -1.53 -7.45
C ASN A 180 -10.83 -1.67 -8.30
N CYS A 181 -9.69 -1.21 -7.78
CA CYS A 181 -8.40 -1.32 -8.48
C CYS A 181 -7.69 -2.64 -8.13
N GLU A 182 -6.77 -3.07 -9.00
CA GLU A 182 -5.82 -4.14 -8.73
C GLU A 182 -4.43 -3.52 -8.72
N ILE A 183 -3.79 -3.46 -7.55
CA ILE A 183 -2.48 -2.82 -7.36
C ILE A 183 -1.50 -3.89 -6.87
N ASN A 184 -0.49 -4.21 -7.66
CA ASN A 184 0.52 -5.20 -7.31
C ASN A 184 1.91 -4.81 -7.84
N GLY A 185 2.95 -5.51 -7.40
CA GLY A 185 4.32 -5.26 -7.87
C GLY A 185 4.77 -3.81 -7.62
N ILE A 186 4.56 -3.32 -6.40
CA ILE A 186 4.99 -1.97 -5.99
C ILE A 186 6.37 -2.08 -5.36
N PHE A 187 7.37 -1.56 -6.06
CA PHE A 187 8.77 -1.67 -5.68
C PHE A 187 9.31 -0.36 -5.13
N ARG A 188 10.50 -0.42 -4.55
CA ARG A 188 11.17 0.74 -4.00
C ARG A 188 11.43 1.77 -5.12
N GLY A 189 10.79 2.92 -5.01
CA GLY A 189 11.12 4.11 -5.79
C GLY A 189 12.41 4.77 -5.30
N LYS A 190 12.66 6.01 -5.69
CA LYS A 190 13.85 6.75 -5.21
C LYS A 190 13.78 7.10 -3.72
N ASN A 191 12.58 7.26 -3.18
CA ASN A 191 12.34 7.62 -1.79
C ASN A 191 12.18 6.35 -0.92
N SER A 192 11.81 6.52 0.36
CA SER A 192 11.78 5.48 1.42
C SER A 192 10.95 4.20 1.13
N GLY A 193 10.40 4.04 -0.06
CA GLY A 193 9.59 2.92 -0.53
C GLY A 193 8.36 3.40 -1.31
N GLY A 194 7.60 2.48 -1.90
CA GLY A 194 6.28 2.75 -2.49
C GLY A 194 5.15 2.08 -1.70
N ASP A 195 4.10 2.84 -1.37
CA ASP A 195 2.84 2.33 -0.83
C ASP A 195 1.90 1.90 -1.97
N GLY A 196 0.93 1.01 -1.72
CA GLY A 196 -0.09 0.73 -2.73
C GLY A 196 -0.91 1.97 -3.08
N VAL A 197 -1.44 2.63 -2.05
CA VAL A 197 -2.12 3.92 -2.11
C VAL A 197 -1.63 4.79 -0.96
N GLN A 198 -1.14 6.00 -1.25
CA GLN A 198 -0.76 6.98 -0.24
C GLN A 198 -1.60 8.25 -0.36
N PHE A 199 -2.12 8.72 0.78
CA PHE A 199 -2.68 10.06 0.93
C PHE A 199 -1.75 10.91 1.80
N PHE A 200 -1.32 12.04 1.26
CA PHE A 200 -0.30 12.92 1.82
C PHE A 200 -0.78 14.38 1.83
N GLN A 201 -0.23 15.21 2.72
CA GLN A 201 -0.50 16.66 2.79
C GLN A 201 -1.98 17.06 2.89
N SER A 202 -2.63 16.83 4.04
CA SER A 202 -4.01 17.29 4.32
C SER A 202 -5.06 16.79 3.31
N SER A 203 -4.97 15.52 2.93
CA SER A 203 -5.93 14.90 2.00
C SER A 203 -7.17 14.39 2.75
N HIS A 204 -8.19 15.25 2.93
CA HIS A 204 -9.43 14.91 3.63
C HIS A 204 -10.44 14.16 2.76
N TYR A 205 -11.36 13.43 3.41
CA TYR A 205 -12.41 12.64 2.75
C TYR A 205 -11.86 11.60 1.76
N ALA A 206 -10.69 11.03 2.08
CA ALA A 206 -10.05 9.97 1.33
C ALA A 206 -10.92 8.71 1.30
N ARG A 207 -11.04 8.05 0.15
CA ARG A 207 -11.80 6.81 0.01
C ARG A 207 -11.00 5.74 -0.72
N VAL A 208 -10.82 4.56 -0.13
CA VAL A 208 -10.31 3.38 -0.84
C VAL A 208 -11.30 2.24 -0.66
N LEU A 209 -11.92 1.82 -1.77
CA LEU A 209 -13.08 0.94 -1.75
C LEU A 209 -12.86 -0.26 -2.66
N GLY A 210 -13.17 -1.47 -2.18
CA GLY A 210 -13.19 -2.69 -3.03
C GLY A 210 -11.87 -2.99 -3.73
N THR A 211 -10.74 -2.46 -3.24
CA THR A 211 -9.46 -2.50 -3.95
C THR A 211 -8.64 -3.69 -3.46
N PHE A 212 -8.01 -4.38 -4.42
CA PHE A 212 -7.01 -5.41 -4.14
C PHE A 212 -5.62 -4.79 -4.19
N ILE A 213 -4.85 -4.94 -3.12
CA ILE A 213 -3.46 -4.49 -3.03
C ILE A 213 -2.60 -5.64 -2.53
N SER A 214 -1.55 -5.98 -3.28
CA SER A 214 -0.57 -6.98 -2.86
C SER A 214 0.84 -6.48 -3.08
N LEU A 215 1.59 -6.40 -1.98
CA LEU A 215 3.01 -6.06 -2.00
C LEU A 215 3.90 -7.31 -2.03
N ASN A 216 3.39 -8.43 -2.54
CA ASN A 216 4.13 -9.68 -2.56
C ASN A 216 5.37 -9.60 -3.45
N GLY A 217 6.53 -9.95 -2.91
CA GLY A 217 7.79 -10.07 -3.64
C GLY A 217 8.51 -8.73 -3.77
N THR A 218 8.16 -7.76 -2.93
CA THR A 218 8.74 -6.42 -2.95
C THR A 218 9.66 -6.25 -1.76
N ASP A 219 10.72 -5.48 -1.93
CA ASP A 219 11.74 -5.20 -0.89
C ASP A 219 11.38 -3.96 -0.05
N VAL A 220 10.09 -3.62 -0.04
CA VAL A 220 9.62 -2.31 0.39
C VAL A 220 9.04 -2.39 1.81
N PRO A 221 9.62 -1.70 2.81
CA PRO A 221 9.06 -1.65 4.17
C PRO A 221 7.88 -0.66 4.27
N LYS A 222 6.93 -0.75 3.33
CA LYS A 222 5.79 0.17 3.18
C LYS A 222 4.46 -0.58 3.24
N GLY A 223 3.36 0.17 3.28
CA GLY A 223 2.04 -0.38 3.48
C GLY A 223 1.20 -0.47 2.22
N CYS A 224 0.07 -1.17 2.34
CA CYS A 224 -0.88 -1.24 1.25
C CYS A 224 -1.62 0.10 1.08
N ILE A 225 -2.10 0.68 2.19
CA ILE A 225 -2.75 1.99 2.23
C ILE A 225 -2.14 2.83 3.34
N GLN A 226 -1.67 4.04 3.04
CA GLN A 226 -1.10 4.98 4.02
C GLN A 226 -1.83 6.33 4.00
N LEU A 227 -2.30 6.77 5.16
CA LEU A 227 -2.79 8.13 5.44
C LEU A 227 -1.74 8.82 6.32
N ASP A 228 -0.79 9.53 5.72
CA ASP A 228 0.47 9.88 6.39
C ASP A 228 0.40 11.13 7.27
N GLN A 229 -0.48 12.06 6.92
CA GLN A 229 -0.74 13.29 7.66
C GLN A 229 -2.19 13.33 8.13
N PRO A 230 -2.53 14.16 9.15
CA PRO A 230 -3.86 14.24 9.71
C PRO A 230 -4.93 14.31 8.62
N THR A 231 -5.53 13.16 8.39
CA THR A 231 -6.59 12.95 7.42
C THR A 231 -7.87 12.97 8.21
N ASP A 232 -8.90 13.58 7.64
CA ASP A 232 -10.18 13.70 8.32
C ASP A 232 -11.24 13.04 7.46
N HIS A 233 -12.18 12.33 8.09
CA HIS A 233 -13.31 11.69 7.43
C HIS A 233 -12.94 10.67 6.34
N ALA A 234 -11.84 9.91 6.51
CA ALA A 234 -11.48 8.86 5.56
C ALA A 234 -12.37 7.61 5.67
N LEU A 235 -12.55 6.91 4.56
CA LEU A 235 -13.26 5.63 4.48
C LEU A 235 -12.44 4.60 3.72
N MET A 236 -12.01 3.54 4.41
CA MET A 236 -11.35 2.38 3.81
C MET A 236 -12.25 1.15 3.97
N SER A 237 -12.88 0.69 2.88
CA SER A 237 -13.91 -0.35 2.97
C SER A 237 -13.85 -1.42 1.89
N GLY A 238 -14.00 -2.68 2.29
CA GLY A 238 -14.11 -3.79 1.33
C GLY A 238 -12.81 -4.15 0.62
N ASN A 239 -11.65 -3.77 1.16
CA ASN A 239 -10.36 -3.99 0.51
C ASN A 239 -9.75 -5.35 0.87
N THR A 240 -8.92 -5.88 -0.03
CA THR A 240 -8.07 -7.06 0.22
C THR A 240 -6.61 -6.64 0.15
N LEU A 241 -5.90 -6.72 1.26
CA LEU A 241 -4.57 -6.12 1.44
C LEU A 241 -3.57 -7.17 1.91
N LEU A 242 -2.54 -7.44 1.11
CA LEU A 242 -1.64 -8.57 1.33
C LEU A 242 -0.17 -8.14 1.29
N TYR A 243 0.65 -8.77 2.15
CA TYR A 243 2.12 -8.74 2.11
C TYR A 243 2.80 -7.37 2.26
N GLY A 244 2.09 -6.34 2.71
CA GLY A 244 2.73 -5.09 3.09
C GLY A 244 3.51 -5.21 4.39
N ASN A 245 4.28 -4.18 4.73
CA ASN A 245 4.77 -4.00 6.09
C ASN A 245 3.57 -3.75 7.02
N PHE A 246 2.62 -2.94 6.55
CA PHE A 246 1.31 -2.76 7.18
C PHE A 246 0.19 -2.78 6.14
N GLY A 247 -1.02 -3.15 6.57
CA GLY A 247 -2.18 -3.14 5.68
C GLY A 247 -2.68 -1.72 5.46
N ILE A 248 -3.20 -1.11 6.54
CA ILE A 248 -3.69 0.27 6.53
C ILE A 248 -3.02 1.04 7.66
N GLY A 249 -2.29 2.11 7.31
CA GLY A 249 -1.77 3.10 8.24
C GLY A 249 -2.66 4.33 8.26
N VAL A 250 -3.13 4.74 9.44
CA VAL A 250 -4.02 5.88 9.62
C VAL A 250 -3.43 6.91 10.58
N ASN A 251 -3.34 8.16 10.13
CA ASN A 251 -3.11 9.32 10.97
C ASN A 251 -4.25 10.31 10.74
N GLY A 252 -5.20 10.42 11.68
CA GLY A 252 -6.41 11.20 11.42
C GLY A 252 -7.54 11.11 12.44
N SER A 253 -8.63 11.84 12.19
CA SER A 253 -9.87 11.79 12.97
C SER A 253 -11.06 11.41 12.09
N HIS A 254 -12.15 10.98 12.72
CA HIS A 254 -13.41 10.64 12.04
C HIS A 254 -13.25 9.58 10.94
N CYS A 255 -12.21 8.74 11.00
CA CYS A 255 -11.92 7.75 9.98
C CYS A 255 -12.71 6.47 10.24
N ARG A 256 -13.19 5.84 9.16
CA ARG A 256 -13.89 4.56 9.19
C ARG A 256 -13.12 3.52 8.38
N ILE A 257 -12.67 2.48 9.06
CA ILE A 257 -11.93 1.36 8.46
C ILE A 257 -12.76 0.11 8.66
N GLU A 258 -13.41 -0.37 7.60
CA GLU A 258 -14.38 -1.46 7.73
C GLU A 258 -14.34 -2.52 6.65
N LYS A 259 -14.75 -3.75 6.97
CA LYS A 259 -14.95 -4.83 5.98
C LYS A 259 -13.69 -5.13 5.15
N ASN A 260 -12.50 -4.90 5.68
CA ASN A 260 -11.25 -5.19 4.99
C ASN A 260 -10.75 -6.59 5.36
N TYR A 261 -10.18 -7.31 4.40
CA TYR A 261 -9.39 -8.51 4.63
C TYR A 261 -7.91 -8.14 4.51
N ILE A 262 -7.15 -8.31 5.59
CA ILE A 262 -5.75 -7.87 5.67
C ILE A 262 -4.89 -9.02 6.18
N ALA A 263 -3.95 -9.50 5.37
CA ALA A 263 -3.19 -10.69 5.71
C ALA A 263 -1.68 -10.57 5.43
N HIS A 264 -0.88 -11.37 6.15
CA HIS A 264 0.53 -11.63 5.87
C HIS A 264 1.46 -10.41 5.98
N GLN A 265 1.20 -9.53 6.95
CA GLN A 265 1.94 -8.27 7.06
C GLN A 265 3.29 -8.46 7.77
N GLY A 266 4.31 -7.77 7.26
CA GLY A 266 5.70 -7.76 7.74
C GLY A 266 6.53 -9.00 7.39
N ILE A 267 5.93 -10.03 6.81
CA ILE A 267 6.64 -11.29 6.46
C ILE A 267 7.85 -11.01 5.55
N GLN A 268 7.77 -10.01 4.68
CA GLN A 268 8.81 -9.73 3.69
C GLN A 268 9.93 -8.84 4.23
N SER A 269 9.60 -7.88 5.09
CA SER A 269 10.54 -6.89 5.62
C SER A 269 11.23 -7.36 6.90
N GLY A 270 10.62 -8.27 7.67
CA GLY A 270 11.07 -8.62 9.02
C GLY A 270 10.97 -7.46 10.01
N ASP A 271 10.20 -6.44 9.65
CA ASP A 271 10.23 -5.16 10.35
C ASP A 271 9.39 -5.19 11.63
N THR A 272 9.89 -4.54 12.67
CA THR A 272 9.26 -4.60 14.00
C THR A 272 8.00 -3.75 14.11
N TRP A 273 7.67 -2.96 13.09
CA TRP A 273 6.52 -2.06 13.05
C TRP A 273 5.39 -2.59 12.16
N ALA A 274 5.47 -3.88 11.80
CA ALA A 274 4.48 -4.51 10.95
C ALA A 274 3.14 -4.72 11.67
N ALA A 275 2.05 -4.28 11.04
CA ALA A 275 0.69 -4.52 11.53
C ALA A 275 -0.35 -4.42 10.41
N PRO A 276 -1.35 -5.32 10.34
CA PRO A 276 -2.53 -5.18 9.49
C PRO A 276 -3.18 -3.81 9.60
N LEU A 277 -3.41 -3.33 10.82
CA LEU A 277 -3.90 -1.99 11.07
C LEU A 277 -2.91 -1.23 11.93
N ARG A 278 -2.53 -0.05 11.48
CA ARG A 278 -1.67 0.85 12.23
C ARG A 278 -2.37 2.20 12.36
N PHE A 279 -2.33 2.74 13.56
CA PHE A 279 -2.84 4.06 13.84
C PHE A 279 -1.76 4.87 14.56
N GLY A 280 -1.54 6.12 14.17
CA GLY A 280 -0.44 6.92 14.71
C GLY A 280 0.95 6.47 14.23
N GLY A 281 1.94 7.33 14.47
CA GLY A 281 3.35 7.12 14.12
C GLY A 281 3.82 7.88 12.88
N SER A 282 3.15 8.98 12.52
CA SER A 282 3.66 9.88 11.48
C SER A 282 4.99 10.50 11.90
N LEU A 283 5.96 10.50 10.98
CA LEU A 283 7.25 11.19 11.14
C LEU A 283 7.09 12.70 11.36
N THR A 284 5.94 13.28 10.99
CA THR A 284 5.72 14.74 10.98
C THR A 284 4.98 15.29 12.20
N GLY A 285 4.79 14.47 13.24
CA GLY A 285 4.15 14.87 14.49
C GLY A 285 2.82 14.14 14.68
N SER A 286 2.62 13.62 15.89
CA SER A 286 1.42 12.94 16.29
C SER A 286 0.36 13.98 16.65
N ALA A 287 -0.83 13.93 16.04
CA ALA A 287 -1.99 14.72 16.47
C ALA A 287 -2.89 13.89 17.39
N ASP A 288 -3.59 14.53 18.32
CA ASP A 288 -4.71 13.88 18.99
C ASP A 288 -5.74 13.46 17.94
N SER A 289 -6.40 12.34 18.19
CA SER A 289 -7.40 11.79 17.26
C SER A 289 -8.70 11.52 17.98
N GLU A 290 -9.81 11.65 17.24
CA GLU A 290 -11.14 11.39 17.77
C GLU A 290 -12.03 10.67 16.76
N ASP A 291 -13.06 10.00 17.28
CA ASP A 291 -14.18 9.46 16.51
C ASP A 291 -13.79 8.47 15.41
N ASN A 292 -12.70 7.73 15.63
CA ASN A 292 -12.25 6.70 14.69
C ASN A 292 -12.94 5.36 14.96
N GLN A 293 -13.37 4.68 13.88
CA GLN A 293 -14.06 3.39 13.96
C GLN A 293 -13.39 2.34 13.07
N PHE A 294 -13.10 1.18 13.67
CA PHE A 294 -12.56 -0.01 13.04
C PHE A 294 -13.57 -1.13 13.20
N SER A 295 -14.21 -1.56 12.11
CA SER A 295 -15.25 -2.57 12.24
C SER A 295 -15.36 -3.60 11.13
N TYR A 296 -15.69 -4.84 11.48
CA TYR A 296 -15.86 -5.94 10.52
C TYR A 296 -14.61 -6.25 9.69
N ASN A 297 -13.41 -5.92 10.18
CA ASN A 297 -12.17 -6.28 9.51
C ASN A 297 -11.74 -7.70 9.88
N VAL A 298 -11.07 -8.39 8.96
CA VAL A 298 -10.42 -9.68 9.18
C VAL A 298 -8.92 -9.49 9.07
N LEU A 299 -8.20 -9.63 10.18
CA LEU A 299 -6.76 -9.40 10.31
C LEU A 299 -6.06 -10.73 10.56
N VAL A 300 -5.16 -11.12 9.65
CA VAL A 300 -4.57 -12.46 9.62
C VAL A 300 -3.04 -12.41 9.53
N GLY A 301 -2.34 -13.15 10.38
CA GLY A 301 -0.94 -13.51 10.10
C GLY A 301 0.06 -12.35 10.10
N SER A 302 -0.01 -11.47 11.10
CA SER A 302 1.03 -10.44 11.34
C SER A 302 2.22 -11.00 12.10
N ILE A 303 3.44 -10.60 11.71
CA ILE A 303 4.68 -10.92 12.47
C ILE A 303 4.83 -10.10 13.76
N ASN A 304 4.00 -9.08 13.97
CA ASN A 304 3.97 -8.32 15.23
C ASN A 304 2.53 -8.15 15.73
N TYR A 305 1.96 -6.95 15.75
CA TYR A 305 0.58 -6.73 16.23
C TYR A 305 -0.44 -6.90 15.10
N ALA A 306 -1.67 -7.31 15.44
CA ALA A 306 -2.79 -7.25 14.51
C ALA A 306 -3.26 -5.81 14.31
N MET A 307 -3.27 -5.04 15.40
CA MET A 307 -3.55 -3.61 15.41
C MET A 307 -2.56 -2.92 16.34
N ASP A 308 -1.85 -1.90 15.84
CA ASP A 308 -0.93 -1.09 16.66
C ASP A 308 -1.38 0.37 16.61
N ILE A 309 -1.95 0.84 17.72
CA ILE A 309 -2.28 2.25 17.94
C ILE A 309 -1.07 2.86 18.67
N LEU A 310 -0.22 3.42 17.85
CA LEU A 310 1.01 4.10 18.20
C LEU A 310 0.73 5.54 18.62
N ASP A 311 1.72 6.10 19.29
CA ASP A 311 1.80 7.47 19.83
C ASP A 311 1.29 7.60 21.27
N ASN A 312 1.94 8.50 22.01
CA ASN A 312 1.57 8.87 23.38
C ASN A 312 0.40 9.87 23.43
N ASN A 313 -0.34 9.97 22.33
CA ASN A 313 -1.37 10.96 22.14
C ASN A 313 -2.71 10.56 22.75
N LYS A 314 -3.64 11.51 22.77
CA LYS A 314 -5.02 11.27 23.16
C LYS A 314 -5.80 10.69 21.97
N HIS A 315 -6.41 9.53 22.18
CA HIS A 315 -7.36 8.90 21.25
C HIS A 315 -8.74 8.87 21.90
N SER A 316 -9.63 9.78 21.50
CA SER A 316 -10.96 9.92 22.10
C SER A 316 -12.03 9.21 21.28
N ASN A 317 -13.03 8.59 21.93
CA ASN A 317 -14.16 7.93 21.27
C ASN A 317 -13.74 6.91 20.19
N PHE A 318 -12.69 6.14 20.49
CA PHE A 318 -12.10 5.17 19.56
C PHE A 318 -12.85 3.84 19.62
N HIS A 319 -13.39 3.39 18.49
CA HIS A 319 -14.27 2.22 18.42
C HIS A 319 -13.63 1.07 17.63
N ILE A 320 -13.43 -0.07 18.28
CA ILE A 320 -12.96 -1.33 17.68
C ILE A 320 -14.06 -2.37 17.84
N LEU A 321 -14.84 -2.60 16.77
CA LEU A 321 -16.11 -3.32 16.85
C LEU A 321 -16.19 -4.47 15.84
N ASN A 322 -16.60 -5.67 16.26
CA ASN A 322 -16.90 -6.78 15.34
C ASN A 322 -15.73 -7.19 14.42
N ASN A 323 -14.47 -7.02 14.86
CA ASN A 323 -13.30 -7.45 14.07
C ASN A 323 -12.92 -8.90 14.40
N THR A 324 -12.29 -9.56 13.43
CA THR A 324 -11.71 -10.90 13.56
C THR A 324 -10.19 -10.78 13.47
N VAL A 325 -9.48 -11.22 14.50
CA VAL A 325 -8.02 -11.22 14.60
C VAL A 325 -7.55 -12.64 14.86
N VAL A 326 -6.74 -13.17 13.94
CA VAL A 326 -6.29 -14.56 13.97
C VAL A 326 -4.87 -14.71 13.45
N LYS A 327 -4.15 -15.71 13.96
CA LYS A 327 -2.79 -16.09 13.51
C LYS A 327 -1.73 -14.96 13.60
N CYS A 328 -2.00 -13.85 14.28
CA CYS A 328 -1.03 -12.79 14.53
C CYS A 328 -0.13 -13.12 15.74
N LEU A 329 1.11 -12.62 15.76
CA LEU A 329 2.02 -12.81 16.90
C LEU A 329 1.48 -12.12 18.18
N ASN A 330 0.92 -10.94 18.03
CA ASN A 330 0.25 -10.19 19.07
C ASN A 330 -1.12 -9.69 18.58
N GLY A 331 -2.02 -9.39 19.50
CA GLY A 331 -3.37 -8.94 19.20
C GLY A 331 -3.39 -7.43 18.98
N ILE A 332 -4.06 -6.72 19.88
CA ILE A 332 -4.22 -5.26 19.77
C ILE A 332 -3.30 -4.58 20.79
N LYS A 333 -2.58 -3.56 20.34
CA LYS A 333 -1.80 -2.68 21.20
C LYS A 333 -2.29 -1.25 21.09
N ILE A 334 -2.45 -0.61 22.24
CA ILE A 334 -2.79 0.80 22.39
C ILE A 334 -1.75 1.43 23.31
N SER A 335 -0.88 2.27 22.76
CA SER A 335 0.24 2.85 23.51
C SER A 335 -0.12 4.17 24.21
N GLY A 336 -1.02 4.95 23.61
CA GLY A 336 -1.43 6.28 24.08
C GLY A 336 -2.51 6.28 25.15
N THR A 337 -3.06 7.47 25.41
CA THR A 337 -4.22 7.63 26.31
C THR A 337 -5.50 7.45 25.51
N VAL A 338 -6.34 6.47 25.87
CA VAL A 338 -7.51 6.11 25.06
C VAL A 338 -8.84 6.21 25.81
N SER A 339 -9.90 6.58 25.09
CA SER A 339 -11.30 6.37 25.46
C SER A 339 -12.06 5.74 24.31
N GLY A 340 -13.18 5.08 24.63
CA GLY A 340 -14.01 4.42 23.63
C GLY A 340 -14.30 2.96 23.98
N ARG A 341 -14.35 2.11 22.96
CA ARG A 341 -14.93 0.76 23.07
C ARG A 341 -14.20 -0.28 22.22
N LEU A 342 -14.00 -1.44 22.81
CA LEU A 342 -13.56 -2.67 22.16
C LEU A 342 -14.62 -3.75 22.41
N GLN A 343 -15.51 -3.97 21.44
CA GLN A 343 -16.68 -4.83 21.64
C GLN A 343 -16.93 -5.80 20.48
N ASN A 344 -17.47 -6.97 20.81
CA ASN A 344 -17.87 -8.01 19.85
C ASN A 344 -16.72 -8.48 18.94
N ASN A 345 -15.47 -8.38 19.38
CA ASN A 345 -14.33 -8.81 18.59
C ASN A 345 -14.00 -10.28 18.86
N LEU A 346 -13.53 -10.97 17.82
CA LEU A 346 -12.84 -12.24 17.94
C LEU A 346 -11.33 -11.98 17.90
N ILE A 347 -10.61 -12.24 18.99
CA ILE A 347 -9.16 -12.03 19.10
C ILE A 347 -8.50 -13.35 19.54
N TRP A 348 -8.20 -14.19 18.55
CA TRP A 348 -7.67 -15.54 18.77
C TRP A 348 -6.27 -15.71 18.20
N ILE A 349 -5.26 -15.58 19.07
CA ILE A 349 -3.83 -15.64 18.74
C ILE A 349 -3.14 -16.75 19.56
N PRO A 350 -3.46 -18.03 19.30
CA PRO A 350 -2.90 -19.14 20.06
C PRO A 350 -1.38 -19.20 19.86
N GLY A 351 -0.62 -19.01 20.94
CA GLY A 351 0.85 -18.92 20.91
C GLY A 351 1.40 -17.49 20.83
N GLY A 352 0.53 -16.49 20.67
CA GLY A 352 0.91 -15.08 20.75
C GLY A 352 1.10 -14.60 22.19
N ASN A 353 1.86 -13.53 22.38
CA ASN A 353 2.25 -13.08 23.72
C ASN A 353 1.15 -12.28 24.42
N ASN A 354 0.46 -11.40 23.68
CA ASN A 354 -0.48 -10.45 24.28
C ASN A 354 -1.70 -10.20 23.37
N PRO A 355 -2.91 -10.66 23.76
CA PRO A 355 -4.13 -10.42 22.98
C PRO A 355 -4.59 -8.97 23.01
N LEU A 356 -4.35 -8.27 24.12
CA LEU A 356 -4.70 -6.87 24.29
C LEU A 356 -3.73 -6.19 25.27
N SER A 357 -3.02 -5.19 24.77
CA SER A 357 -2.24 -4.25 25.58
C SER A 357 -2.88 -2.88 25.50
N VAL A 358 -3.34 -2.33 26.61
CA VAL A 358 -3.83 -0.94 26.68
C VAL A 358 -2.91 -0.15 27.59
N GLY A 359 -2.47 1.01 27.12
CA GLY A 359 -1.73 2.00 27.89
C GLY A 359 -2.64 2.71 28.90
N SER A 360 -2.51 4.03 29.00
CA SER A 360 -3.33 4.82 29.92
C SER A 360 -4.77 4.98 29.41
N ILE A 361 -5.74 4.97 30.32
CA ILE A 361 -7.16 5.20 29.99
C ILE A 361 -7.54 6.61 30.39
N ILE A 362 -8.27 7.31 29.53
CA ILE A 362 -8.86 8.62 29.85
C ILE A 362 -10.00 8.37 30.85
N THR A 363 -9.73 8.55 32.14
CA THR A 363 -10.66 8.16 33.22
C THR A 363 -12.02 8.88 33.15
N SER A 364 -12.05 10.11 32.64
CA SER A 364 -13.29 10.90 32.49
C SER A 364 -14.21 10.42 31.35
N GLU A 365 -13.66 9.79 30.32
CA GLU A 365 -14.40 9.32 29.14
C GLU A 365 -14.62 7.80 29.16
N GLY A 366 -13.73 7.07 29.84
CA GLY A 366 -13.80 5.64 30.07
C GLY A 366 -13.37 4.79 28.87
N TRP A 367 -13.04 3.54 29.16
CA TRP A 367 -12.78 2.50 28.16
C TRP A 367 -13.60 1.25 28.51
N VAL A 368 -14.37 0.76 27.55
CA VAL A 368 -15.18 -0.46 27.69
C VAL A 368 -14.63 -1.54 26.78
N SER A 369 -14.27 -2.68 27.35
CA SER A 369 -13.84 -3.84 26.60
C SER A 369 -14.74 -5.01 26.99
N ASP A 370 -15.75 -5.33 26.17
CA ASP A 370 -16.77 -6.30 26.57
C ASP A 370 -17.32 -7.12 25.39
N TYR A 371 -17.90 -8.28 25.68
CA TYR A 371 -18.45 -9.21 24.67
C TYR A 371 -17.40 -9.68 23.64
N ASN A 372 -16.14 -9.85 24.05
CA ASN A 372 -15.09 -10.32 23.15
C ASN A 372 -14.84 -11.82 23.31
N LEU A 373 -14.63 -12.53 22.20
CA LEU A 373 -14.09 -13.89 22.21
C LEU A 373 -12.57 -13.79 22.09
N ILE A 374 -11.86 -13.95 23.20
CA ILE A 374 -10.45 -13.56 23.32
C ILE A 374 -9.56 -14.68 23.86
N SER A 375 -8.29 -14.68 23.47
CA SER A 375 -7.33 -15.73 23.87
C SER A 375 -7.15 -15.84 25.39
N PRO A 376 -6.82 -17.01 25.96
CA PRO A 376 -6.82 -17.23 27.41
C PRO A 376 -5.76 -16.44 28.19
N ASN A 377 -4.71 -15.96 27.54
CA ASN A 377 -3.69 -15.06 28.11
C ASN A 377 -4.16 -13.59 28.17
N TYR A 378 -5.46 -13.34 28.04
CA TYR A 378 -6.05 -12.03 28.17
C TYR A 378 -6.01 -11.51 29.62
N ASN A 379 -5.38 -10.36 29.82
CA ASN A 379 -5.40 -9.63 31.08
C ASN A 379 -6.42 -8.49 30.99
N LYS A 380 -7.45 -8.53 31.85
CA LYS A 380 -8.54 -7.54 31.88
C LYS A 380 -7.99 -6.14 32.21
N PRO A 381 -8.04 -5.16 31.30
CA PRO A 381 -7.47 -3.83 31.53
C PRO A 381 -8.36 -2.92 32.37
N THR A 382 -9.69 -3.11 32.39
CA THR A 382 -10.61 -2.11 33.01
C THR A 382 -11.62 -2.68 34.00
N GLY A 383 -11.62 -3.99 34.24
CA GLY A 383 -12.60 -4.63 35.10
C GLY A 383 -14.02 -4.62 34.53
N ARG A 384 -14.23 -4.09 33.31
CA ARG A 384 -15.51 -4.02 32.58
C ARG A 384 -15.55 -5.02 31.43
N ASP A 385 -15.01 -6.21 31.68
CA ASP A 385 -14.83 -7.31 30.72
C ASP A 385 -15.60 -8.57 31.17
N GLU A 386 -16.77 -8.38 31.79
CA GLU A 386 -17.51 -9.46 32.45
C GLU A 386 -18.17 -10.43 31.46
N ASN A 387 -18.51 -9.96 30.26
CA ASN A 387 -19.14 -10.78 29.21
C ASN A 387 -18.12 -11.27 28.16
N SER A 388 -16.82 -11.00 28.35
CA SER A 388 -15.77 -11.52 27.46
C SER A 388 -15.47 -13.00 27.78
N ILE A 389 -15.37 -13.81 26.72
CA ILE A 389 -15.22 -15.26 26.80
C ILE A 389 -13.79 -15.64 26.40
N SER A 390 -13.11 -16.38 27.28
CA SER A 390 -11.78 -16.95 27.02
C SER A 390 -11.83 -18.44 26.71
N GLN A 391 -12.59 -18.81 25.68
CA GLN A 391 -12.71 -20.17 25.18
C GLN A 391 -12.34 -20.21 23.69
N ALA A 392 -11.79 -21.34 23.23
CA ALA A 392 -11.36 -21.45 21.84
C ALA A 392 -12.55 -21.34 20.87
N PRO A 393 -12.46 -20.51 19.81
CA PRO A 393 -13.44 -20.49 18.74
C PRO A 393 -13.42 -21.81 17.98
N ILE A 394 -14.58 -22.18 17.45
CA ILE A 394 -14.68 -23.22 16.42
C ILE A 394 -14.91 -22.49 15.11
N PHE A 395 -13.97 -22.61 14.18
CA PHE A 395 -14.07 -22.01 12.84
C PHE A 395 -14.70 -22.99 11.85
N VAL A 396 -15.25 -22.47 10.75
CA VAL A 396 -15.78 -23.28 9.64
C VAL A 396 -14.64 -24.05 8.97
N ASP A 397 -13.57 -23.35 8.55
CA ASP A 397 -12.39 -23.97 7.94
C ASP A 397 -11.17 -23.03 8.06
N ALA A 398 -10.49 -23.07 9.22
CA ALA A 398 -9.35 -22.20 9.48
C ALA A 398 -8.11 -22.52 8.64
N ASP A 399 -8.04 -23.72 8.04
CA ASP A 399 -6.95 -24.15 7.17
C ASP A 399 -7.08 -23.57 5.76
N GLN A 400 -8.31 -23.22 5.35
CA GLN A 400 -8.62 -22.50 4.11
C GLN A 400 -8.88 -21.00 4.33
N ASP A 401 -8.42 -20.44 5.46
CA ASP A 401 -8.62 -19.04 5.85
C ASP A 401 -10.10 -18.60 5.97
N ASP A 402 -11.02 -19.54 6.23
CA ASP A 402 -12.42 -19.27 6.56
C ASP A 402 -12.65 -19.21 8.08
N TYR A 403 -12.52 -18.00 8.59
CA TYR A 403 -12.63 -17.70 10.03
C TYR A 403 -14.06 -17.42 10.50
N ARG A 404 -15.08 -17.75 9.71
CA ARG A 404 -16.47 -17.71 10.20
C ARG A 404 -16.62 -18.68 11.35
N LEU A 405 -17.43 -18.32 12.35
CA LEU A 405 -17.71 -19.21 13.48
C LEU A 405 -18.64 -20.35 13.03
N ALA A 406 -18.22 -21.58 13.32
CA ALA A 406 -19.03 -22.77 13.12
C ALA A 406 -20.03 -22.96 14.28
N ALA A 407 -21.05 -23.78 14.02
CA ALA A 407 -22.02 -24.16 15.04
C ALA A 407 -21.33 -24.75 16.29
N GLY A 408 -21.78 -24.32 17.48
CA GLY A 408 -21.17 -24.71 18.75
C GLY A 408 -19.99 -23.85 19.19
N SER A 409 -19.54 -22.88 18.39
CA SER A 409 -18.53 -21.92 18.82
C SER A 409 -19.02 -21.12 20.05
N PRO A 410 -18.17 -20.87 21.07
CA PRO A 410 -18.55 -20.09 22.25
C PRO A 410 -19.11 -18.71 21.91
N GLY A 411 -18.55 -18.05 20.90
CA GLY A 411 -19.01 -16.74 20.42
C GLY A 411 -20.39 -16.73 19.76
N LEU A 412 -20.98 -17.90 19.46
CA LEU A 412 -22.36 -18.02 18.97
C LEU A 412 -23.33 -18.51 20.05
N THR A 413 -22.83 -19.19 21.09
CA THR A 413 -23.67 -19.89 22.08
C THR A 413 -23.81 -19.15 23.40
N ARG A 414 -22.87 -18.24 23.70
CA ARG A 414 -22.78 -17.55 24.99
C ARG A 414 -22.65 -16.02 24.88
N GLY A 415 -22.40 -15.51 23.68
CA GLY A 415 -22.12 -14.10 23.39
C GLY A 415 -23.25 -13.44 22.64
#